data_AF-A0A3N7E5H7-F1
#
_entry.id   AF-A0A3N7E5H7-F1
#
_cell.length_a   1.000
_cell.length_b   1.000
_cell.length_c   1.000
_cell.angle_alpha   90.00
_cell.angle_beta   90.00
_cell.angle_gamma   90.00
#
_symmetry.space_group_name_H-M   'P 1'
#
loop_
_entity.id
_entity.type
_entity.pdbx_description
1 polymer ?
#
loop_
_entity_poly.entity_id
_entity_poly.type
_entity_poly.pdbx_seq_one_letter_code
_entity_poly.pdbx_strand_id
1 'polypeptide(L)'
;MPHTPEDKQRAITRLRRIKGQAEALERAVEAGSDCAPILQQLAAMRGAVHGLMADLLDSHVRETLAEQPAPSQQAIDETLALLRSYLK
;
A
#
# COMPACT_ATOMS: atom_id res chain seq x y z
N MET A 1 2.61 5.16 10.81
CA MET A 1 1.45 4.22 10.93
C MET A 1 0.21 5.00 10.51
N PRO A 2 -0.97 4.44 10.20
CA PRO A 2 -2.17 5.28 10.17
C PRO A 2 -2.46 5.72 11.60
N HIS A 3 -2.24 7.00 11.92
CA HIS A 3 -2.31 7.49 13.31
C HIS A 3 -3.70 7.98 13.69
N THR A 4 -4.50 8.46 12.73
CA THR A 4 -5.90 8.82 13.01
C THR A 4 -6.83 7.59 12.91
N PRO A 5 -7.95 7.56 13.66
CA PRO A 5 -8.98 6.53 13.50
C PRO A 5 -9.52 6.44 12.07
N GLU A 6 -9.61 7.57 11.38
CA GLU A 6 -10.10 7.66 10.00
C GLU A 6 -9.11 7.03 9.02
N ASP A 7 -7.81 7.32 9.15
CA ASP A 7 -6.77 6.72 8.30
C ASP A 7 -6.70 5.21 8.51
N LYS A 8 -6.84 4.75 9.77
CA LYS A 8 -6.91 3.32 10.10
C LYS A 8 -8.10 2.68 9.41
N GLN A 9 -9.27 3.30 9.46
CA GLN A 9 -10.48 2.78 8.84
C GLN A 9 -10.36 2.73 7.30
N ARG A 10 -9.77 3.75 6.68
CA ARG A 10 -9.51 3.76 5.22
C ARG A 10 -8.52 2.67 4.82
N ALA A 11 -7.42 2.52 5.55
CA ALA A 11 -6.43 1.47 5.32
C ALA A 11 -7.04 0.06 5.45
N ILE A 12 -7.82 -0.19 6.51
CA ILE A 12 -8.51 -1.47 6.72
C ILE A 12 -9.49 -1.75 5.58
N THR A 13 -10.23 -0.74 5.12
CA THR A 13 -11.17 -0.89 4.00
C THR A 13 -10.45 -1.32 2.71
N ARG A 14 -9.31 -0.69 2.40
CA ARG A 14 -8.47 -1.08 1.26
C ARG A 14 -7.88 -2.47 1.41
N LEU A 15 -7.39 -2.83 2.60
CA LEU A 15 -6.87 -4.17 2.89
C LEU A 15 -7.95 -5.25 2.70
N ARG A 16 -9.19 -5.00 3.16
CA ARG A 16 -10.33 -5.92 2.93
C ARG A 16 -10.62 -6.12 1.44
N ARG A 17 -10.52 -5.06 0.63
CA ARG A 17 -10.65 -5.16 -0.83
C ARG A 17 -9.53 -6.01 -1.44
N ILE A 18 -8.27 -5.79 -1.04
CA ILE A 18 -7.12 -6.58 -1.52
C ILE A 18 -7.29 -8.05 -1.13
N LYS A 19 -7.74 -8.34 0.09
CA LYS A 19 -8.06 -9.70 0.53
C LYS A 19 -9.08 -10.37 -0.39
N GLY A 20 -10.18 -9.68 -0.72
CA GLY A 20 -11.19 -10.21 -1.64
C GLY A 20 -10.64 -10.43 -3.07
N GLN A 21 -9.70 -9.60 -3.53
CA GLN A 21 -9.01 -9.82 -4.81
C GLN A 21 -8.11 -11.06 -4.77
N ALA A 22 -7.39 -11.28 -3.68
CA ALA A 22 -6.55 -12.47 -3.50
C ALA A 22 -7.39 -13.76 -3.48
N GLU A 23 -8.49 -13.77 -2.72
CA GLU A 23 -9.43 -14.89 -2.68
C GLU A 23 -10.07 -15.16 -4.07
N ALA A 24 -10.35 -14.11 -4.85
CA ALA A 24 -10.88 -14.26 -6.21
C ALA A 24 -9.84 -14.83 -7.18
N LEU A 25 -8.57 -14.42 -7.04
CA LEU A 25 -7.45 -14.94 -7.82
C LEU A 25 -7.20 -16.43 -7.52
N GLU A 26 -7.21 -16.80 -6.24
CA GLU A 26 -7.08 -18.19 -5.80
C GLU A 26 -8.16 -19.07 -6.44
N ARG A 27 -9.44 -18.67 -6.34
CA ARG A 27 -10.55 -19.40 -6.99
C ARG A 27 -10.40 -19.50 -8.51
N ALA A 28 -9.91 -18.45 -9.17
CA ALA A 28 -9.71 -18.46 -10.62
C ALA A 28 -8.64 -19.47 -11.04
N VAL A 29 -7.55 -19.58 -10.26
CA VAL A 29 -6.48 -20.56 -10.45
C VAL A 29 -6.99 -21.98 -10.20
N GLU A 30 -7.70 -22.21 -9.09
CA GLU A 30 -8.30 -23.52 -8.76
C GLU A 30 -9.28 -24.00 -9.84
N ALA A 31 -10.06 -23.07 -10.42
CA ALA A 31 -11.00 -23.36 -11.50
C ALA A 31 -10.32 -23.60 -12.87
N GLY A 32 -9.00 -23.46 -12.97
CA GLY A 32 -8.27 -23.63 -14.23
C GLY A 32 -8.58 -22.53 -15.26
N SER A 33 -8.83 -21.29 -14.81
CA SER A 33 -9.11 -20.16 -15.69
C SER A 33 -7.93 -19.86 -16.63
N ASP A 34 -8.23 -19.26 -17.78
CA ASP A 34 -7.20 -18.84 -18.75
C ASP A 34 -6.17 -17.89 -18.13
N CYS A 35 -4.95 -17.90 -18.67
CA CYS A 35 -3.86 -17.05 -18.17
C CYS A 35 -4.17 -15.54 -18.27
N ALA A 36 -4.89 -15.11 -19.32
CA ALA A 36 -5.19 -13.69 -19.53
C ALA A 36 -6.00 -13.06 -18.38
N PRO A 37 -7.15 -13.61 -17.94
CA PRO A 37 -7.88 -13.06 -16.80
C PRO A 37 -7.10 -13.14 -15.48
N ILE A 38 -6.29 -14.18 -15.27
CA ILE A 38 -5.39 -14.29 -14.10
C ILE A 38 -4.38 -13.13 -14.08
N LEU A 39 -3.72 -12.86 -15.21
CA LEU A 39 -2.77 -11.76 -15.35
C LEU A 39 -3.44 -10.39 -15.13
N GLN A 40 -4.69 -10.23 -15.59
CA GLN A 40 -5.47 -9.03 -15.35
C GLN A 40 -5.80 -8.82 -13.86
N GLN A 41 -6.18 -9.89 -13.15
CA GLN A 41 -6.42 -9.86 -11.71
C GLN A 41 -5.15 -9.51 -10.93
N LEU A 42 -4.01 -10.10 -11.29
CA LEU A 42 -2.69 -9.77 -10.73
C LEU A 42 -2.34 -8.29 -10.94
N ALA A 43 -2.56 -7.77 -12.16
CA ALA A 43 -2.32 -6.36 -12.46
C ALA A 43 -3.21 -5.43 -11.62
N ALA A 44 -4.49 -5.78 -11.44
CA ALA A 44 -5.41 -5.03 -10.59
C ALA A 44 -5.03 -5.07 -9.11
N MET A 45 -4.58 -6.23 -8.60
CA MET A 45 -4.12 -6.38 -7.23
C MET A 45 -2.84 -5.58 -6.98
N ARG A 46 -1.88 -5.61 -7.91
CA ARG A 46 -0.67 -4.75 -7.85
C ARG A 46 -1.05 -3.28 -7.76
N GLY A 47 -1.99 -2.81 -8.58
CA GLY A 47 -2.48 -1.44 -8.53
C GLY A 47 -3.12 -1.08 -7.19
N ALA A 48 -3.92 -1.98 -6.61
CA ALA A 48 -4.55 -1.77 -5.31
C ALA A 48 -3.51 -1.67 -4.17
N VAL A 49 -2.50 -2.56 -4.18
CA VAL A 49 -1.38 -2.54 -3.21
C VAL A 49 -0.57 -1.25 -3.35
N HIS A 50 -0.19 -0.87 -4.57
CA HIS A 50 0.55 0.38 -4.80
C HIS A 50 -0.23 1.60 -4.34
N GLY A 51 -1.54 1.64 -4.58
CA GLY A 51 -2.40 2.73 -4.10
C GLY A 51 -2.46 2.82 -2.57
N LEU A 52 -2.59 1.69 -1.87
CA LEU A 52 -2.54 1.68 -0.40
C LEU A 52 -1.16 2.10 0.13
N MET A 53 -0.09 1.66 -0.52
CA MET A 53 1.28 2.00 -0.16
C MET A 53 1.53 3.52 -0.29
N ALA A 54 1.07 4.14 -1.38
CA ALA A 54 1.17 5.59 -1.57
C ALA A 54 0.44 6.38 -0.47
N ASP A 55 -0.79 5.97 -0.12
CA ASP A 55 -1.56 6.61 0.95
C ASP A 55 -0.83 6.54 2.30
N LEU A 56 -0.25 5.38 2.65
CA LEU A 56 0.47 5.20 3.92
C LEU A 56 1.80 5.95 3.97
N LEU A 57 2.48 6.06 2.83
CA LEU A 57 3.71 6.81 2.69
C LEU A 57 3.47 8.32 2.83
N ASP A 58 2.44 8.86 2.18
CA ASP A 58 2.08 10.29 2.31
C ASP A 58 1.78 10.65 3.77
N SER A 59 1.00 9.81 4.46
CA SER A 59 0.74 9.96 5.90
C SER A 59 2.03 9.96 6.72
N HIS A 60 2.93 8.98 6.48
CA HIS A 60 4.19 8.89 7.22
C HIS A 60 5.11 10.10 6.99
N VAL A 61 5.20 10.59 5.76
CA VAL A 61 6.03 11.76 5.42
C VAL A 61 5.51 13.03 6.09
N ARG A 62 4.18 13.27 6.04
CA ARG A 62 3.57 14.45 6.68
C ARG A 62 3.83 14.49 8.17
N GLU A 63 3.65 13.38 8.85
CA GLU A 63 3.85 13.30 10.30
C GLU A 63 5.34 13.43 10.68
N THR A 64 6.22 12.74 9.95
CA THR A 64 7.65 12.68 10.31
C THR A 64 8.37 13.99 9.99
N LEU A 65 8.00 14.65 8.90
CA LEU A 65 8.74 15.81 8.38
C LEU A 65 7.96 17.13 8.45
N ALA A 66 6.62 17.14 8.34
CA ALA A 66 5.85 18.38 8.27
C ALA A 66 5.37 18.87 9.64
N GLU A 67 5.20 17.98 10.62
CA GLU A 67 4.79 18.36 11.99
C GLU A 67 5.97 18.70 12.92
N GLN A 68 7.22 18.49 12.46
CA GLN A 68 8.42 18.84 13.22
C GLN A 68 8.99 20.20 12.79
N PRO A 69 9.20 21.17 13.71
CA PRO A 69 9.76 22.47 13.36
C PRO A 69 11.22 22.40 12.87
N ALA A 70 11.94 21.34 13.24
CA ALA A 70 13.25 20.97 12.71
C ALA A 70 13.38 19.43 12.74
N PRO A 71 13.04 18.71 11.65
CA PRO A 71 13.17 17.27 11.60
C PRO A 71 14.64 16.86 11.76
N SER A 72 14.90 15.79 12.52
CA SER A 72 16.26 15.28 12.72
C SER A 72 16.82 14.69 11.42
N GLN A 73 18.15 14.72 11.26
CA GLN A 73 18.81 14.09 10.10
C GLN A 73 18.44 12.60 9.98
N GLN A 74 18.32 11.91 11.13
CA GLN A 74 17.89 10.52 11.19
C GLN A 74 16.47 10.31 10.61
N ALA A 75 15.51 11.17 10.96
CA ALA A 75 14.14 11.07 10.46
C ALA A 75 14.06 11.28 8.93
N ILE A 76 14.91 12.17 8.40
CA ILE A 76 15.05 12.38 6.95
C ILE A 76 15.63 11.14 6.28
N ASP A 77 16.72 10.58 6.84
CA ASP A 77 17.40 9.40 6.28
C ASP A 77 16.49 8.16 6.29
N GLU A 78 15.71 7.94 7.36
CA GLU A 78 14.71 6.86 7.45
C GLU A 78 13.62 7.02 6.38
N THR A 79 13.10 8.23 6.21
CA THR A 79 12.09 8.54 5.18
C THR A 79 12.64 8.31 3.77
N LEU A 80 13.87 8.74 3.50
CA LEU A 80 14.55 8.52 2.20
C LEU A 80 14.83 7.04 1.94
N ALA A 81 15.21 6.27 2.96
CA ALA A 81 15.42 4.83 2.84
C ALA A 81 14.12 4.11 2.44
N LEU A 82 13.01 4.46 3.07
CA LEU A 82 11.67 3.99 2.71
C LEU A 82 11.34 4.34 1.26
N LEU A 83 11.46 5.61 0.87
CA LEU A 83 11.23 6.06 -0.52
C LEU A 83 12.06 5.28 -1.54
N ARG A 84 13.36 5.07 -1.28
CA ARG A 84 14.23 4.28 -2.17
C ARG A 84 13.83 2.81 -2.27
N SER A 85 13.26 2.22 -1.22
CA SER A 85 12.75 0.85 -1.28
C SER A 85 11.51 0.73 -2.17
N TYR A 86 10.74 1.81 -2.31
CA TYR A 86 9.50 1.86 -3.09
C TYR A 86 9.68 2.25 -4.56
N LEU A 87 10.73 3.00 -4.89
CA LEU A 87 11.04 3.42 -6.26
C LEU A 87 11.85 2.37 -7.06
N LYS A 88 11.97 1.14 -6.54
CA LYS A 88 12.61 0.03 -7.24
C LYS A 88 11.67 -0.63 -8.24
#